data_AF-A0A820VYS7-F1
#
_entry.id   AF-A0A820VYS7-F1
#
_cell.length_a   1.000
_cell.length_b   1.000
_cell.length_c   1.000
_cell.angle_alpha   90.00
_cell.angle_beta   90.00
_cell.angle_gamma   90.00
#
_symmetry.space_group_name_H-M   'P 1'
#
loop_
_entity.id
_entity.type
_entity.pdbx_description
1 polymer ?
#
loop_
_entity_poly.entity_id
_entity_poly.type
_entity_poly.pdbx_seq_one_letter_code
_entity_poly.pdbx_strand_id
1 'polypeptide(L)'
;MNTSMFKLANRFALIVLCVISLIELAIGMWTVLESRYKILAYNLADVGYIDLWVLRYLSMCLFASAIITLVMCLILTWGLYSTHVFIFISSTMIALVILAEFTIAMMTFTNRFQTRITLQEQLPKLVITYRQGNDERASRALDMLQSIFHCCGSDGRLSFQNNVPSSCNMYSVGCLIRT
;
A
#
# COMPACT_ATOMS: atom_id res chain seq x y z
N MET A 1 17.52 -6.49 -39.02
CA MET A 1 17.21 -5.48 -37.99
C MET A 1 18.53 -4.89 -37.49
N ASN A 2 18.72 -3.58 -37.56
CA ASN A 2 20.03 -2.95 -37.34
C ASN A 2 20.46 -3.08 -35.86
N THR A 3 21.62 -3.66 -35.58
CA THR A 3 22.07 -3.96 -34.20
C THR A 3 22.28 -2.68 -33.37
N SER A 4 22.53 -1.54 -34.01
CA SER A 4 22.60 -0.23 -33.33
C SER A 4 21.23 0.26 -32.83
N MET A 5 20.18 0.12 -33.64
CA MET A 5 18.81 0.49 -33.23
C MET A 5 18.31 -0.37 -32.07
N PHE A 6 18.62 -1.67 -32.09
CA PHE A 6 18.24 -2.57 -31.00
C PHE A 6 18.91 -2.20 -29.66
N LYS A 7 20.20 -1.83 -29.69
CA LYS A 7 20.92 -1.36 -28.50
C LYS A 7 20.38 -0.02 -27.99
N LEU A 8 19.99 0.89 -28.87
CA LEU A 8 19.40 2.18 -28.50
C LEU A 8 18.03 1.99 -27.83
N ALA A 9 17.16 1.16 -28.40
CA ALA A 9 15.85 0.86 -27.83
C ALA A 9 15.95 0.23 -26.44
N ASN A 10 16.87 -0.72 -26.25
CA ASN A 10 17.09 -1.35 -24.93
C ASN A 10 17.62 -0.36 -23.88
N ARG A 11 18.49 0.57 -24.27
CA ARG A 11 18.96 1.62 -23.35
C ARG A 11 17.84 2.55 -22.91
N PHE A 12 16.96 2.92 -23.84
CA PHE A 12 15.80 3.74 -23.51
C PHE A 12 14.84 2.99 -22.56
N ALA A 13 14.52 1.73 -22.86
CA ALA A 13 13.67 0.90 -22.02
C ALA A 13 14.26 0.73 -20.60
N LEU A 14 15.58 0.55 -20.49
CA LEU A 14 16.29 0.47 -19.21
C LEU A 14 16.15 1.74 -18.37
N ILE A 15 16.30 2.92 -18.99
CA ILE A 15 16.15 4.19 -18.29
C ILE A 15 14.73 4.33 -17.74
N VAL A 16 13.72 3.99 -18.56
CA VAL A 16 12.31 4.03 -18.15
C VAL A 16 12.06 3.09 -16.98
N LEU A 17 12.53 1.84 -17.05
CA LEU A 17 12.38 0.86 -15.98
C LEU A 17 13.07 1.31 -14.68
N CYS A 18 14.29 1.83 -14.75
CA CYS A 18 14.99 2.37 -13.59
C CYS A 18 14.21 3.51 -12.93
N VAL A 19 13.65 4.43 -13.72
CA VAL A 19 12.85 5.54 -13.18
C VAL A 19 11.59 5.02 -12.50
N ILE A 20 10.87 4.09 -13.11
CA ILE A 20 9.68 3.46 -12.52
C ILE A 20 10.04 2.79 -11.20
N SER A 21 11.10 1.97 -11.17
CA SER A 21 11.51 1.29 -9.95
C SER A 21 12.00 2.23 -8.85
N LEU A 22 12.60 3.38 -9.18
CA LEU A 22 12.94 4.40 -8.17
C LEU A 22 11.68 5.04 -7.57
N ILE A 23 10.65 5.26 -8.38
CA ILE A 23 9.36 5.77 -7.89
C ILE A 23 8.70 4.73 -6.99
N GLU A 24 8.66 3.46 -7.40
CA GLU A 24 8.14 2.35 -6.59
C GLU A 24 8.90 2.19 -5.28
N LEU A 25 10.23 2.28 -5.32
CA LEU A 25 11.07 2.24 -4.13
C LEU A 25 10.76 3.41 -3.19
N ALA A 26 10.57 4.61 -3.72
CA ALA A 26 10.21 5.78 -2.93
C ALA A 26 8.83 5.62 -2.27
N ILE A 27 7.83 5.12 -3.01
CA ILE A 27 6.48 4.85 -2.47
C ILE A 27 6.52 3.72 -1.43
N GLY A 28 7.24 2.63 -1.72
CA GLY A 28 7.41 1.50 -0.81
C GLY A 28 8.14 1.92 0.48
N MET A 29 9.21 2.70 0.36
CA MET A 29 9.95 3.23 1.50
C MET A 29 9.10 4.22 2.31
N TRP A 30 8.36 5.12 1.65
CA TRP A 30 7.46 6.05 2.31
C TRP A 30 6.39 5.33 3.12
N THR A 31 5.70 4.36 2.51
CA THR A 31 4.64 3.58 3.17
C THR A 31 5.17 2.72 4.32
N VAL A 32 6.39 2.19 4.21
CA VAL A 32 7.04 1.43 5.28
C VAL A 32 7.55 2.35 6.41
N LEU A 33 8.03 3.55 6.11
CA LEU A 33 8.63 4.45 7.11
C LEU A 33 7.60 5.27 7.86
N GLU A 34 6.53 5.72 7.21
CA GLU A 34 5.53 6.61 7.79
C GLU A 34 4.91 5.96 9.04
N SER A 35 5.27 6.52 10.20
CA SER A 35 4.93 6.00 11.53
C SER A 35 3.43 5.90 11.75
N ARG A 36 2.65 6.71 11.02
CA ARG A 36 1.19 6.73 11.08
C ARG A 36 0.59 5.39 10.67
N TYR A 37 1.05 4.80 9.57
CA TYR A 37 0.51 3.53 9.10
C TYR A 37 0.98 2.36 9.97
N LYS A 38 2.17 2.43 10.59
CA LYS A 38 2.64 1.44 11.56
C LYS A 38 1.78 1.42 12.82
N ILE A 39 1.51 2.59 13.39
CA ILE A 39 0.71 2.73 14.61
C ILE A 39 -0.75 2.32 14.34
N LEU A 40 -1.29 2.74 13.20
CA LEU A 40 -2.64 2.34 12.76
C LEU A 40 -2.72 0.82 12.57
N ALA A 41 -1.79 0.23 11.81
CA ALA A 41 -1.76 -1.21 11.56
C ALA A 41 -1.61 -2.01 12.85
N TYR A 42 -0.75 -1.58 13.78
CA TYR A 42 -0.56 -2.26 15.07
C TYR A 42 -1.84 -2.22 15.92
N ASN A 43 -2.43 -1.03 16.08
CA ASN A 43 -3.61 -0.86 16.92
C ASN A 43 -4.87 -1.51 16.32
N LEU A 44 -4.97 -1.66 15.00
CA LEU A 44 -6.12 -2.34 14.38
C LEU A 44 -5.93 -3.85 14.21
N ALA A 45 -4.69 -4.32 14.04
CA ALA A 45 -4.36 -5.74 13.98
C ALA A 45 -4.62 -6.44 15.31
N ASP A 46 -4.27 -5.80 16.42
CA ASP A 46 -4.44 -6.34 17.78
C ASP A 46 -5.91 -6.40 18.20
N VAL A 47 -6.71 -5.46 17.67
CA VAL A 47 -8.14 -5.36 17.99
C VAL A 47 -8.97 -6.23 17.02
N GLY A 48 -8.36 -6.80 15.96
CA GLY A 48 -8.95 -7.81 15.08
C GLY A 48 -9.91 -7.26 14.01
N TYR A 49 -9.89 -5.95 13.77
CA TYR A 49 -10.93 -5.26 12.98
C TYR A 49 -10.57 -5.08 11.50
N ILE A 50 -9.28 -5.03 11.13
CA ILE A 50 -8.85 -4.89 9.72
C ILE A 50 -7.57 -5.69 9.51
N ASP A 51 -7.51 -6.49 8.43
CA ASP A 51 -6.30 -7.16 7.94
C ASP A 51 -5.29 -6.14 7.34
N LEU A 52 -4.85 -5.17 8.15
CA LEU A 52 -3.79 -4.22 7.80
C LEU A 52 -2.44 -4.91 7.61
N TRP A 53 -2.31 -6.18 8.01
CA TRP A 53 -1.22 -7.06 7.60
C TRP A 53 -1.12 -7.16 6.08
N VAL A 54 -2.23 -7.20 5.36
CA VAL A 54 -2.24 -7.27 3.88
C VAL A 54 -1.65 -5.99 3.29
N LEU A 55 -2.02 -4.81 3.79
CA LEU A 55 -1.45 -3.54 3.31
C LEU A 55 0.05 -3.45 3.59
N ARG A 56 0.50 -3.91 4.76
CA ARG A 56 1.93 -3.96 5.10
C ARG A 56 2.69 -4.95 4.21
N TYR A 57 2.16 -6.15 4.00
CA TYR A 57 2.74 -7.14 3.10
C TYR A 57 2.82 -6.60 1.66
N LEU A 58 1.77 -5.95 1.18
CA LEU A 58 1.76 -5.30 -0.14
C LEU A 58 2.85 -4.25 -0.27
N SER A 59 3.01 -3.37 0.74
CA SER A 59 4.07 -2.35 0.74
C SER A 59 5.48 -2.95 0.76
N MET A 60 5.68 -4.06 1.50
CA MET A 60 6.96 -4.78 1.52
C MET A 60 7.24 -5.48 0.19
N CYS A 61 6.22 -6.07 -0.44
CA CYS A 61 6.34 -6.68 -1.76
C CYS A 61 6.72 -5.65 -2.82
N LEU A 62 6.08 -4.47 -2.83
CA LEU A 62 6.43 -3.36 -3.73
C LEU A 62 7.86 -2.86 -3.52
N PHE A 63 8.29 -2.74 -2.26
CA PHE A 63 9.66 -2.35 -1.96
C PHE A 63 10.68 -3.39 -2.45
N ALA A 64 10.39 -4.69 -2.22
CA ALA A 64 11.26 -5.77 -2.65
C ALA A 64 11.31 -5.91 -4.18
N SER A 65 10.17 -5.80 -4.87
CA SER A 65 10.11 -5.86 -6.34
C SER A 65 10.91 -4.73 -6.98
N ALA A 66 10.81 -3.50 -6.46
CA ALA A 66 11.60 -2.37 -6.92
C ALA A 66 13.12 -2.61 -6.82
N ILE A 67 13.60 -3.17 -5.70
CA ILE A 67 15.02 -3.52 -5.53
C ILE A 67 15.45 -4.59 -6.54
N ILE A 68 14.64 -5.65 -6.70
CA ILE A 68 14.93 -6.73 -7.64
C ILE A 68 15.02 -6.16 -9.06
N THR A 69 14.07 -5.33 -9.47
CA THR A 69 14.05 -4.72 -10.80
C THR A 69 15.27 -3.81 -11.03
N LEU A 70 15.69 -3.03 -10.02
CA LEU A 70 16.91 -2.22 -10.10
C LEU A 70 18.17 -3.07 -10.29
N VAL A 71 18.32 -4.14 -9.51
CA VAL A 71 19.45 -5.08 -9.64
C VAL A 71 19.45 -5.73 -11.03
N MET A 72 18.28 -6.15 -11.52
CA MET A 72 18.16 -6.75 -12.86
C MET A 72 18.46 -5.74 -13.97
N CYS A 73 18.12 -4.47 -13.80
CA CYS A 73 18.52 -3.41 -14.73
C CYS A 73 20.04 -3.26 -14.81
N LEU A 74 20.75 -3.30 -13.67
CA LEU A 74 22.21 -3.26 -13.64
C LEU A 74 22.82 -4.47 -14.37
N ILE A 75 22.32 -5.68 -14.10
CA ILE A 75 22.78 -6.90 -14.79
C ILE A 75 22.52 -6.81 -16.30
N LEU A 76 21.38 -6.27 -16.72
CA LEU A 76 21.04 -6.09 -18.12
C LEU A 76 21.97 -5.08 -18.82
N THR A 77 22.39 -4.01 -18.13
CA THR A 77 23.39 -3.08 -18.69
C THR A 77 24.72 -3.77 -18.97
N TRP A 78 25.18 -4.66 -18.08
CA TRP A 78 26.38 -5.47 -18.29
C TRP A 78 26.17 -6.51 -19.41
N GLY A 79 25.02 -7.17 -19.44
CA GLY A 79 24.64 -8.15 -20.45
C GLY A 79 24.69 -7.59 -21.88
N LEU A 80 24.33 -6.31 -22.07
CA LEU A 80 24.42 -5.64 -23.36
C LEU A 80 25.86 -5.50 -23.91
N TYR A 81 26.89 -5.62 -23.06
CA TYR A 81 28.30 -5.55 -23.46
C TYR A 81 29.00 -6.91 -23.50
N SER A 82 28.59 -7.87 -22.67
CA SER A 82 29.38 -9.07 -22.41
C SER A 82 28.79 -10.35 -23.01
N THR A 83 27.59 -10.77 -22.60
CA THR A 83 27.02 -12.07 -23.01
C THR A 83 25.49 -12.05 -23.13
N HIS A 84 24.98 -12.83 -24.08
CA HIS A 84 23.54 -12.99 -24.32
C HIS A 84 22.80 -13.70 -23.18
N VAL A 85 23.50 -14.51 -22.38
CA VAL A 85 22.91 -15.25 -21.25
C VAL A 85 22.38 -14.31 -20.18
N PHE A 86 23.14 -13.26 -19.81
CA PHE A 86 22.68 -12.28 -18.83
C PHE A 86 21.46 -11.50 -19.32
N ILE A 87 21.39 -11.19 -20.62
CA ILE A 87 20.21 -10.54 -21.22
C ILE A 87 18.97 -11.42 -21.03
N PHE A 88 19.09 -12.72 -21.32
CA PHE A 88 17.98 -13.66 -21.19
C PHE A 88 17.50 -13.81 -19.74
N ILE A 89 18.42 -13.97 -18.79
CA ILE A 89 18.09 -14.12 -17.36
C ILE A 89 17.41 -12.86 -16.83
N SER A 90 18.01 -11.68 -17.04
CA SER A 90 17.45 -10.42 -16.56
C SER A 90 16.09 -10.11 -17.19
N SER A 91 15.93 -10.34 -18.49
CA SER A 91 14.64 -10.18 -19.19
C SER A 91 13.56 -11.08 -18.60
N THR A 92 13.89 -12.35 -18.32
CA THR A 92 12.92 -13.32 -17.79
C THR A 92 12.51 -12.95 -16.37
N MET A 93 13.46 -12.54 -15.52
CA MET A 93 13.16 -12.12 -14.15
C MET A 93 12.31 -10.84 -14.11
N ILE A 94 12.63 -9.83 -14.93
CA ILE A 94 11.83 -8.60 -15.01
C ILE A 94 10.40 -8.92 -15.47
N ALA A 95 10.24 -9.80 -16.47
CA ALA A 95 8.91 -10.22 -16.92
C ALA A 95 8.10 -10.91 -15.80
N LEU A 96 8.74 -11.77 -15.00
CA LEU A 96 8.08 -12.42 -13.86
C LEU A 96 7.66 -11.42 -12.77
N VAL A 97 8.50 -10.43 -12.48
CA VAL A 97 8.17 -9.36 -11.53
C VAL A 97 6.95 -8.58 -12.00
N ILE A 98 6.92 -8.16 -13.27
CA ILE A 98 5.79 -7.42 -13.84
C ILE A 98 4.49 -8.25 -13.75
N LEU A 99 4.55 -9.55 -14.03
CA LEU A 99 3.39 -10.44 -13.91
C LEU A 99 2.90 -10.58 -12.46
N ALA A 100 3.83 -10.65 -11.51
CA ALA A 100 3.49 -10.69 -10.08
C ALA A 100 2.82 -9.39 -9.63
N GLU A 101 3.36 -8.24 -10.01
CA GLU A 101 2.79 -6.93 -9.68
C GLU A 101 1.41 -6.73 -10.30
N PHE A 102 1.22 -7.16 -11.55
CA PHE A 102 -0.09 -7.13 -12.19
C PHE A 102 -1.11 -8.01 -11.46
N THR A 103 -0.71 -9.19 -11.01
CA THR A 103 -1.58 -10.09 -10.24
C THR A 103 -1.98 -9.45 -8.90
N ILE A 104 -1.02 -8.84 -8.19
CA ILE A 104 -1.25 -8.12 -6.95
C ILE A 104 -2.21 -6.93 -7.17
N ALA A 105 -1.99 -6.16 -8.24
CA ALA A 105 -2.86 -5.04 -8.61
C ALA A 105 -4.29 -5.50 -8.90
N MET A 106 -4.46 -6.63 -9.59
CA MET A 106 -5.77 -7.21 -9.85
C MET A 106 -6.46 -7.71 -8.57
N MET A 107 -5.74 -8.44 -7.71
CA MET A 107 -6.29 -8.92 -6.43
C MET A 107 -6.73 -7.77 -5.53
N THR A 108 -5.95 -6.69 -5.46
CA THR A 108 -6.32 -5.50 -4.68
C THR A 108 -7.54 -4.80 -5.27
N PHE A 109 -7.71 -4.79 -6.59
CA PHE A 109 -8.90 -4.22 -7.23
C PHE A 109 -10.17 -5.06 -7.01
N THR A 110 -10.10 -6.38 -7.17
CA THR A 110 -11.25 -7.28 -6.97
C THR A 110 -11.71 -7.29 -5.52
N ASN A 111 -10.77 -7.19 -4.57
CA ASN A 111 -11.10 -7.22 -3.15
C ASN A 111 -11.64 -5.89 -2.61
N ARG A 112 -11.70 -4.81 -3.41
CA ARG A 112 -12.24 -3.51 -2.97
C ARG A 112 -13.66 -3.61 -2.41
N PHE A 113 -14.49 -4.45 -3.03
CA PHE A 113 -15.86 -4.69 -2.57
C PHE A 113 -15.86 -5.38 -1.20
N GLN A 114 -15.04 -6.42 -1.03
CA GLN A 114 -14.89 -7.12 0.24
C GLN A 114 -14.35 -6.19 1.33
N THR A 115 -13.36 -5.34 1.01
CA THR A 115 -12.81 -4.36 1.96
C THR A 115 -13.88 -3.37 2.42
N ARG A 116 -14.79 -2.92 1.55
CA ARG A 116 -15.91 -2.04 1.95
C ARG A 116 -16.86 -2.75 2.90
N ILE A 117 -17.22 -4.00 2.64
CA ILE A 117 -18.07 -4.80 3.53
C ILE A 117 -17.40 -4.98 4.90
N THR A 118 -16.12 -5.36 4.90
CA THR A 118 -15.35 -5.49 6.14
C THR A 118 -15.30 -4.16 6.89
N LEU A 119 -15.06 -3.03 6.23
CA LEU A 119 -15.09 -1.72 6.87
C LEU A 119 -16.46 -1.38 7.46
N GLN A 120 -17.55 -1.68 6.75
CA GLN A 120 -18.91 -1.48 7.22
C GLN A 120 -19.24 -2.31 8.47
N GLU A 121 -18.72 -3.52 8.58
CA GLU A 121 -18.95 -4.37 9.76
C GLU A 121 -18.06 -4.01 10.95
N GLN A 122 -16.83 -3.57 10.68
CA GLN A 122 -15.77 -3.47 11.69
C GLN A 122 -15.69 -2.05 12.29
N LEU A 123 -15.97 -1.02 11.49
CA LEU A 123 -15.91 0.36 11.97
C LEU A 123 -16.97 0.71 13.04
N PRO A 124 -18.24 0.27 12.95
CA PRO A 124 -19.22 0.50 14.02
C PRO A 124 -18.81 -0.19 15.32
N LYS A 125 -18.24 -1.40 15.24
CA LYS A 125 -17.74 -2.12 16.42
C LYS A 125 -16.57 -1.38 17.07
N LEU A 126 -15.65 -0.82 16.28
CA LEU A 126 -14.55 0.02 16.80
C LEU A 126 -15.08 1.25 17.55
N VAL A 127 -16.11 1.91 17.03
CA VAL A 127 -16.77 3.06 17.69
C VAL A 127 -17.47 2.65 18.98
N ILE A 128 -18.10 1.47 19.02
CA ILE A 128 -18.72 0.93 20.24
C ILE A 128 -17.65 0.64 21.31
N THR A 129 -16.55 -0.02 20.94
CA THR A 129 -15.43 -0.30 21.85
C THR A 129 -14.83 0.99 22.42
N TYR A 130 -14.67 2.01 21.57
CA TYR A 130 -14.25 3.34 22.01
C TYR A 130 -15.20 3.93 23.06
N ARG A 131 -16.51 3.88 22.79
CA ARG A 131 -17.53 4.44 23.69
C ARG A 131 -17.54 3.74 25.06
N GLN A 132 -17.27 2.44 25.09
CA GLN A 132 -17.21 1.66 26.32
C GLN A 132 -16.00 2.04 27.19
N GLY A 133 -15.08 2.87 26.70
CA GLY A 133 -13.95 3.40 27.47
C GLY A 133 -12.92 2.34 27.87
N ASN A 134 -13.03 1.14 27.31
CA ASN A 134 -12.32 -0.04 27.80
C ASN A 134 -10.99 -0.28 27.09
N ASP A 135 -10.67 0.50 26.04
CA ASP A 135 -9.48 0.29 25.23
C ASP A 135 -8.87 1.59 24.67
N GLU A 136 -7.73 2.00 25.27
CA GLU A 136 -6.94 3.13 24.76
C GLU A 136 -6.39 2.88 23.35
N ARG A 137 -6.19 1.63 22.95
CA ARG A 137 -5.64 1.28 21.63
C ARG A 137 -6.68 1.51 20.55
N ALA A 138 -7.91 1.06 20.79
CA ALA A 138 -9.06 1.35 19.93
C ALA A 138 -9.27 2.86 19.76
N SER A 139 -9.05 3.63 20.83
CA SER A 139 -9.13 5.09 20.82
C SER A 139 -8.09 5.74 19.91
N ARG A 140 -6.82 5.35 20.04
CA ARG A 140 -5.74 5.85 19.17
C ARG A 140 -5.94 5.43 17.71
N ALA A 141 -6.39 4.20 17.46
CA ALA A 141 -6.69 3.73 16.11
C ALA A 141 -7.79 4.56 15.45
N LEU A 142 -8.88 4.82 16.18
CA LEU A 142 -10.01 5.58 15.71
C LEU A 142 -9.66 7.05 15.44
N ASP A 143 -8.94 7.70 16.37
CA ASP A 143 -8.47 9.08 16.20
C ASP A 143 -7.56 9.23 14.97
N MET A 144 -6.68 8.25 14.76
CA MET A 144 -5.78 8.23 13.62
C MET A 144 -6.50 8.00 12.31
N LEU A 145 -7.48 7.08 12.27
CA LEU A 145 -8.31 6.83 11.10
C LEU A 145 -9.11 8.09 10.71
N GLN A 146 -9.71 8.75 11.70
CA GLN A 146 -10.47 9.99 11.51
C GLN A 146 -9.60 11.15 11.02
N SER A 147 -8.38 11.26 11.56
CA SER A 147 -7.37 12.23 11.12
C SER A 147 -6.93 12.01 9.67
N ILE A 148 -6.65 10.76 9.28
CA ILE A 148 -6.16 10.41 7.94
C ILE A 148 -7.25 10.59 6.88
N PHE A 149 -8.45 10.10 7.15
CA PHE A 149 -9.56 10.15 6.19
C PHE A 149 -10.44 11.39 6.33
N HIS A 150 -10.07 12.30 7.25
CA HIS A 150 -10.81 13.54 7.55
C HIS A 150 -12.31 13.27 7.78
N CYS A 151 -12.62 12.23 8.54
CA CYS A 151 -13.98 11.73 8.76
C CYS A 151 -14.26 11.55 10.25
N CYS A 152 -15.51 11.30 10.61
CA CYS A 152 -15.94 11.15 11.99
C CYS A 152 -16.95 10.02 12.15
N GLY A 153 -16.60 9.00 12.94
CA GLY A 153 -17.50 7.87 13.25
C GLY A 153 -17.83 6.99 12.04
N SER A 154 -18.73 6.01 12.23
CA SER A 154 -19.23 5.19 11.12
C SER A 154 -20.08 6.04 10.18
N ASP A 155 -21.06 6.74 10.74
CA ASP A 155 -22.13 7.48 10.04
C ASP A 155 -22.15 8.96 10.43
N GLY A 156 -21.05 9.46 10.99
CA GLY A 156 -20.91 10.85 11.44
C GLY A 156 -20.75 10.93 12.96
N ARG A 157 -20.88 12.17 13.47
CA ARG A 157 -20.78 12.45 14.92
C ARG A 157 -21.83 11.72 15.77
N LEU A 158 -22.98 11.39 15.17
CA LEU A 158 -24.08 10.71 15.86
C LEU A 158 -23.68 9.32 16.37
N SER A 159 -22.68 8.67 15.76
CA SER A 159 -22.17 7.36 16.20
C SER A 159 -21.60 7.40 17.63
N PHE A 160 -21.17 8.56 18.11
CA PHE A 160 -20.55 8.73 19.44
C PHE A 160 -21.52 9.16 20.54
N GLN A 161 -22.76 9.50 20.18
CA GLN A 161 -23.76 10.11 21.07
C GLN A 161 -23.17 11.34 21.79
N ASN A 162 -22.70 11.18 23.04
CA ASN A 162 -22.18 12.27 23.87
C ASN A 162 -20.65 12.26 24.06
N ASN A 163 -19.96 11.16 23.73
CA ASN A 163 -18.50 11.02 23.90
C ASN A 163 -17.79 11.15 22.55
N VAL A 164 -17.85 12.34 21.97
CA VAL A 164 -17.21 12.62 20.67
C VAL A 164 -15.70 12.82 20.88
N PRO A 165 -14.84 12.07 20.17
CA PRO A 165 -13.40 12.27 20.27
C PRO A 165 -12.98 13.65 19.75
N SER A 166 -11.89 14.20 20.28
CA SER A 166 -11.36 15.51 19.85
C SER A 166 -10.94 15.52 18.38
N SER A 167 -10.54 14.36 17.84
CA SER A 167 -10.25 14.16 16.41
C SER A 167 -11.45 14.42 15.49
N CYS A 168 -12.68 14.27 16.00
CA CYS A 168 -13.93 14.58 15.29
C CYS A 168 -14.30 16.07 15.31
N ASN A 169 -13.60 16.96 16.03
CA ASN A 169 -14.03 18.36 16.20
C ASN A 169 -14.06 19.18 14.89
N MET A 170 -13.32 18.75 13.87
CA MET A 170 -13.28 19.39 12.55
C MET A 170 -14.07 18.62 11.46
N TYR A 171 -14.59 17.42 11.76
CA TYR A 171 -15.23 16.55 10.77
C TYR A 171 -16.65 16.15 11.23
N SER A 172 -17.61 16.19 10.31
CA SER A 172 -19.00 15.80 10.55
C SER A 172 -19.46 14.60 9.73
N VAL A 173 -18.74 14.28 8.65
CA VAL A 173 -19.08 13.23 7.69
C VAL A 173 -18.60 11.86 8.19
N GLY A 174 -19.46 10.84 8.07
CA GLY A 174 -19.14 9.45 8.42
C GLY A 174 -18.04 8.85 7.55
N CYS A 175 -17.16 8.07 8.16
CA CYS A 175 -16.06 7.43 7.44
C CYS A 175 -16.56 6.38 6.43
N LEU A 176 -17.73 5.76 6.64
CA LEU A 176 -18.31 4.80 5.70
C LEU A 176 -18.85 5.47 4.43
N ILE A 177 -19.30 6.72 4.53
CA ILE A 177 -19.86 7.48 3.40
C ILE A 177 -18.74 7.99 2.49
N ARG A 178 -17.54 8.19 3.05
CA ARG A 178 -16.39 8.74 2.33
C ARG A 178 -15.54 7.69 1.61
N THR A 179 -15.74 6.40 1.88
CA THR A 179 -15.04 5.28 1.25
C THR A 179 -15.69 4.82 -0.04
#